data_AF-A0A6J1RNR5-F1
#
_entry.id   AF-A0A6J1RNR5-F1
#
_cell.length_a   1.000
_cell.length_b   1.000
_cell.length_c   1.000
_cell.angle_alpha   90.00
_cell.angle_beta   90.00
_cell.angle_gamma   90.00
#
_symmetry.space_group_name_H-M   'P 1'
#
loop_
_entity.id
_entity.type
_entity.pdbx_description
1 polymer ?
#
loop_
_entity_poly.entity_id
_entity_poly.type
_entity_poly.pdbx_seq_one_letter_code
_entity_poly.pdbx_strand_id
1 'polypeptide(L)'
;MTKFAGNYVASMYGKILEELTYSLNFTLKIVSQMSEHGMWDEQNQTWSGVMGELVSGRADFAIADMSMTSFRVRYVDFTLPLIISRNALYFKEPGICGVKWLGYFQTFNSCTWATIVTLIAIAPLLLSYMKTIRESGSMMELISENFICIWGIFCQQALKEFPRRTSLRIAYLTIFLTAVLVAAHYSAALVCFLTACTRVLPFQTIEEF
;
A
#
# COMPACT_ATOMS: atom_id res chain seq x y z
N MET A 1 30.22 -27.93 -24.13
CA MET A 1 29.94 -26.53 -23.75
C MET A 1 28.47 -26.38 -23.32
N THR A 2 28.01 -27.21 -22.36
CA THR A 2 26.57 -27.39 -22.03
C THR A 2 26.33 -27.38 -20.51
N LYS A 3 26.88 -26.38 -19.80
CA LYS A 3 26.79 -26.30 -18.33
C LYS A 3 25.99 -25.12 -17.76
N PHE A 4 25.35 -24.31 -18.61
CA PHE A 4 24.73 -23.03 -18.18
C PHE A 4 23.19 -22.98 -18.21
N ALA A 5 22.50 -24.12 -18.37
CA ALA A 5 21.05 -24.18 -18.62
C ALA A 5 20.15 -23.62 -17.50
N GLY A 6 20.68 -23.21 -16.34
CA GLY A 6 19.92 -22.61 -15.24
C GLY A 6 20.31 -21.18 -14.86
N ASN A 7 21.40 -20.62 -15.41
CA ASN A 7 21.88 -19.28 -15.05
C ASN A 7 21.86 -18.36 -16.28
N TYR A 8 20.81 -17.54 -16.38
CA TYR A 8 20.60 -16.60 -17.48
C TYR A 8 21.80 -15.66 -17.68
N VAL A 9 22.38 -15.15 -16.60
CA VAL A 9 23.52 -14.23 -16.64
C VAL A 9 24.76 -14.93 -17.22
N ALA A 10 25.05 -16.14 -16.76
CA ALA A 10 26.17 -16.92 -17.30
C ALA A 10 25.98 -17.26 -18.78
N SER A 11 24.74 -17.59 -19.20
CA SER A 11 24.43 -17.82 -20.62
C SER A 11 24.58 -16.56 -21.47
N MET A 12 24.24 -15.38 -20.94
CA MET A 12 24.40 -14.11 -21.63
C MET A 12 25.90 -13.82 -21.88
N TYR A 13 26.73 -13.91 -20.85
CA TYR A 13 28.18 -13.72 -20.99
C TYR A 13 28.80 -14.74 -21.95
N GLY A 14 28.36 -16.00 -21.93
CA GLY A 14 28.82 -17.03 -22.86
C GLY A 14 28.54 -16.66 -24.32
N LYS A 15 27.33 -16.21 -24.64
CA LYS A 15 26.97 -15.79 -26.00
C LYS A 15 27.75 -14.56 -26.46
N ILE A 16 27.91 -13.56 -25.58
CA ILE A 16 28.70 -12.36 -25.89
C ILE A 16 30.14 -12.75 -26.20
N LEU A 17 30.70 -13.68 -25.44
CA LEU A 17 32.05 -14.16 -25.66
C LEU A 17 32.20 -14.89 -27.00
N GLU A 18 31.24 -15.75 -27.37
CA GLU A 18 31.22 -16.42 -28.67
C GLU A 18 31.21 -15.41 -29.82
N GLU A 19 30.35 -14.39 -29.75
CA GLU A 19 30.27 -13.32 -30.76
C GLU A 19 31.55 -12.47 -30.84
N LEU A 20 32.16 -12.15 -29.70
CA LEU A 20 33.44 -11.43 -29.66
C LEU A 20 34.56 -12.26 -30.28
N THR A 21 34.64 -13.54 -29.93
CA THR A 21 35.64 -14.48 -30.46
C THR A 21 35.52 -14.60 -31.97
N TYR A 22 34.29 -14.70 -32.48
CA TYR A 22 34.00 -14.76 -33.91
C TYR A 22 34.34 -13.44 -34.62
N SER A 23 33.93 -12.30 -34.07
CA SER A 23 34.08 -10.98 -34.72
C SER A 23 35.52 -10.46 -34.71
N LEU A 24 36.28 -10.73 -33.65
CA LEU A 24 37.65 -10.25 -33.46
C LEU A 24 38.72 -11.31 -33.79
N ASN A 25 38.30 -12.54 -34.13
CA ASN A 25 39.16 -13.64 -34.56
C ASN A 25 40.33 -13.94 -33.59
N PHE A 26 40.01 -14.12 -32.31
CA PHE A 26 40.98 -14.55 -31.29
C PHE A 26 40.59 -15.92 -30.73
N THR A 27 41.50 -16.53 -29.95
CA THR A 27 41.24 -17.81 -29.28
C THR A 27 41.24 -17.62 -27.77
N LEU A 28 40.44 -18.42 -27.09
CA LEU A 28 40.26 -18.34 -25.65
C LEU A 28 41.04 -19.43 -24.95
N LYS A 29 41.81 -19.05 -23.94
CA LYS A 29 42.39 -19.98 -22.98
C LYS A 29 41.96 -19.55 -21.58
N ILE A 30 41.29 -20.45 -20.87
CA ILE A 30 40.90 -20.20 -19.49
C ILE A 30 42.15 -20.35 -18.62
N VAL A 31 42.65 -19.24 -18.09
CA VAL A 31 43.86 -19.21 -17.26
C VAL A 31 43.56 -19.48 -15.79
N SER A 32 42.42 -18.98 -15.29
CA SER A 32 42.01 -19.15 -13.90
C SER A 32 40.49 -19.06 -13.77
N GLN A 33 39.94 -19.78 -12.78
CA GLN A 33 38.54 -19.73 -12.40
C GLN A 33 38.47 -19.44 -10.91
N MET A 34 37.90 -18.28 -10.55
CA MET A 34 37.84 -17.80 -9.17
C MET A 34 36.41 -17.43 -8.82
N SER A 35 36.00 -17.72 -7.59
CA SER A 35 34.70 -17.30 -7.05
C SER A 35 34.70 -15.85 -6.57
N GLU A 36 35.87 -15.32 -6.22
CA GLU A 36 36.02 -13.96 -5.69
C GLU A 36 36.35 -12.97 -6.80
N HIS A 37 35.58 -11.89 -6.89
CA HIS A 37 35.85 -10.79 -7.81
C HIS A 37 37.14 -10.04 -7.48
N GLY A 38 37.54 -10.04 -6.21
CA GLY A 38 38.76 -9.42 -5.73
C GLY A 38 38.50 -8.31 -4.72
N MET A 39 39.26 -8.38 -3.64
CA MET A 39 39.31 -7.40 -2.55
C MET A 39 40.69 -6.75 -2.55
N TRP A 40 40.73 -5.50 -2.12
CA TRP A 40 41.98 -4.77 -1.96
C TRP A 40 42.54 -5.04 -0.57
N ASP A 41 43.78 -5.53 -0.52
CA ASP A 41 44.53 -5.66 0.71
C ASP A 41 45.37 -4.39 0.91
N GLU A 42 45.01 -3.58 1.91
CA GLU A 42 45.72 -2.35 2.24
C GLU A 42 47.13 -2.59 2.81
N GLN A 43 47.38 -3.75 3.44
CA GLN A 43 48.68 -4.02 4.05
C GLN A 43 49.71 -4.38 2.98
N ASN A 44 49.32 -5.25 2.07
CA ASN A 44 50.19 -5.73 1.00
C ASN A 44 50.11 -4.87 -0.27
N GLN A 45 49.14 -3.94 -0.35
CA GLN A 45 48.85 -3.12 -1.53
C GLN A 45 48.61 -3.98 -2.78
N THR A 46 47.87 -5.09 -2.60
CA THR A 46 47.62 -6.08 -3.64
C THR A 46 46.13 -6.39 -3.78
N TRP A 47 45.74 -6.74 -5.00
CA TRP A 47 44.40 -7.25 -5.30
C TRP A 47 44.34 -8.78 -5.16
N SER A 48 43.28 -9.28 -4.54
CA SER A 48 42.93 -10.71 -4.56
C SER A 48 41.99 -11.05 -5.72
N GLY A 49 41.68 -12.34 -5.90
CA GLY A 49 40.65 -12.81 -6.82
C GLY A 49 40.88 -12.43 -8.28
N VAL A 50 39.79 -12.26 -9.03
CA VAL A 50 39.84 -11.90 -10.46
C VAL A 50 40.61 -10.59 -10.71
N MET A 51 40.41 -9.57 -9.87
CA MET A 51 41.19 -8.32 -9.96
C MET A 51 42.69 -8.56 -9.82
N GLY A 52 43.10 -9.46 -8.93
CA GLY A 52 44.52 -9.82 -8.74
C GLY A 52 45.16 -10.40 -10.00
N GLU A 53 44.45 -11.27 -10.72
CA GLU A 53 44.93 -11.87 -11.97
C GLU A 53 45.06 -10.84 -13.10
N LEU A 54 44.12 -9.89 -13.18
CA LEU A 54 44.16 -8.81 -14.17
C LEU A 54 45.29 -7.82 -13.88
N VAL A 55 45.41 -7.35 -12.63
CA VAL A 55 46.40 -6.33 -12.25
C VAL A 55 47.83 -6.89 -12.29
N SER A 56 48.01 -8.18 -11.98
CA SER A 56 49.32 -8.84 -12.10
C SER A 56 49.67 -9.26 -13.54
N GLY A 57 48.78 -9.02 -14.52
CA GLY A 57 48.99 -9.36 -15.93
C GLY A 57 49.00 -10.86 -16.21
N ARG A 58 48.46 -11.69 -15.30
CA ARG A 58 48.34 -13.15 -15.50
C ARG A 58 47.14 -13.51 -16.39
N ALA A 59 46.14 -12.63 -16.47
CA ALA A 59 45.01 -12.76 -17.38
C ALA A 59 44.84 -11.48 -18.22
N ASP A 60 44.56 -11.65 -19.52
CA ASP A 60 44.38 -10.51 -20.45
C ASP A 60 43.05 -9.79 -20.25
N PHE A 61 41.99 -10.54 -19.95
CA PHE A 61 40.68 -10.02 -19.60
C PHE A 61 39.90 -11.03 -18.75
N ALA A 62 38.88 -10.54 -18.06
CA ALA A 62 38.02 -11.37 -17.21
C ALA A 62 36.56 -11.30 -17.66
N ILE A 63 35.86 -12.42 -17.47
CA ILE A 63 34.42 -12.52 -17.68
C ILE A 63 33.80 -12.81 -16.32
N ALA A 64 33.26 -11.77 -15.71
CA ALA A 64 32.64 -11.84 -14.40
C ALA A 64 31.55 -10.78 -14.27
N ASP A 65 30.57 -11.03 -13.41
CA ASP A 65 29.57 -10.07 -12.94
C ASP A 65 30.20 -9.11 -11.92
N MET A 66 31.19 -8.34 -12.37
CA MET A 66 31.93 -7.42 -11.51
C MET A 66 31.34 -6.01 -11.57
N SER A 67 31.05 -5.41 -10.40
CA SER A 67 30.64 -4.01 -10.32
C SER A 67 31.79 -3.07 -10.69
N MET A 68 31.51 -2.14 -11.60
CA MET A 68 32.41 -1.05 -11.97
C MET A 68 32.40 0.02 -10.87
N THR A 69 33.36 -0.06 -9.94
CA THR A 69 33.53 0.93 -8.86
C THR A 69 34.62 1.93 -9.18
N SER A 70 34.53 3.13 -8.61
CA SER A 70 35.53 4.21 -8.80
C SER A 70 36.95 3.81 -8.39
N PHE A 71 37.08 2.83 -7.49
CA PHE A 71 38.36 2.31 -7.06
C PHE A 71 38.92 1.27 -8.03
N ARG A 72 38.10 0.33 -8.53
CA ARG A 72 38.55 -0.72 -9.48
C ARG A 72 38.96 -0.14 -10.83
N VAL A 73 38.23 0.87 -11.32
CA VAL A 73 38.52 1.55 -12.61
C VAL A 73 39.90 2.20 -12.64
N ARG A 74 40.54 2.44 -11.49
CA ARG A 74 41.91 2.98 -11.44
C ARG A 74 42.99 1.96 -11.80
N TYR A 75 42.67 0.67 -11.74
CA TYR A 75 43.64 -0.42 -11.94
C TYR A 75 43.36 -1.25 -13.20
N VAL A 76 42.10 -1.29 -13.65
CA VAL A 76 41.68 -2.05 -14.84
C VAL A 76 40.65 -1.25 -15.64
N ASP A 77 40.66 -1.45 -16.95
CA ASP A 77 39.65 -0.88 -17.84
C ASP A 77 38.42 -1.80 -17.93
N PHE A 78 37.24 -1.19 -17.88
CA PHE A 78 35.96 -1.89 -18.06
C PHE A 78 35.38 -1.62 -19.44
N THR A 79 34.67 -2.61 -19.98
CA THR A 79 33.86 -2.43 -21.19
C THR A 79 32.56 -1.68 -20.86
N LEU A 80 31.73 -1.44 -21.88
CA LEU A 80 30.39 -0.91 -21.68
C LEU A 80 29.59 -1.82 -20.73
N PRO A 81 28.88 -1.25 -19.74
CA PRO A 81 28.15 -2.06 -18.77
C PRO A 81 27.04 -2.84 -19.47
N LEU A 82 27.15 -4.17 -19.43
CA LEU A 82 26.17 -5.08 -20.03
C LEU A 82 24.92 -5.24 -19.16
N ILE A 83 25.05 -5.03 -17.85
CA ILE A 83 23.96 -5.11 -16.87
C ILE A 83 24.02 -3.87 -15.99
N ILE A 84 22.91 -3.15 -15.91
CA ILE A 84 22.72 -2.03 -14.98
C ILE A 84 21.83 -2.51 -13.85
N SER A 85 22.44 -2.75 -12.68
CA SER A 85 21.71 -3.10 -11.46
C SER A 85 21.59 -1.89 -10.55
N ARG A 86 20.46 -1.80 -9.84
CA ARG A 86 20.23 -0.80 -8.79
C ARG A 86 20.14 -1.52 -7.46
N ASN A 87 20.70 -0.91 -6.41
CA ASN A 87 20.54 -1.43 -5.05
C ASN A 87 19.07 -1.30 -4.65
N ALA A 88 18.46 -2.41 -4.29
CA ALA A 88 17.08 -2.47 -3.81
C ALA A 88 17.05 -3.18 -2.46
N LEU A 89 16.25 -2.65 -1.54
CA LEU A 89 15.95 -3.31 -0.27
C LEU A 89 14.77 -4.25 -0.47
N TYR A 90 14.96 -5.50 -0.06
CA TYR A 90 13.91 -6.50 -0.06
C TYR A 90 13.49 -6.76 1.38
N PHE A 91 12.21 -6.60 1.67
CA PHE A 91 11.62 -6.93 2.96
C PHE A 91 10.40 -7.81 2.74
N LYS A 92 10.05 -8.58 3.77
CA LYS A 92 8.90 -9.46 3.74
C LYS A 92 7.62 -8.63 3.61
N GLU A 93 6.74 -8.99 2.69
CA GLU A 93 5.44 -8.34 2.56
C GLU A 93 4.71 -8.38 3.91
N PRO A 94 4.29 -7.23 4.47
CA PRO A 94 3.59 -7.20 5.74
C PRO A 94 2.30 -8.00 5.62
N GLY A 95 2.09 -8.90 6.60
CA GLY A 95 0.92 -9.79 6.62
C GLY A 95 -0.40 -9.02 6.70
N ILE A 96 -1.40 -9.58 6.01
CA ILE A 96 -2.85 -9.30 5.95
C ILE A 96 -3.34 -8.07 6.72
N CYS A 97 -4.06 -7.20 5.99
CA CYS A 97 -4.79 -6.04 6.50
C CYS A 97 -5.83 -6.46 7.56
N GLY A 98 -5.43 -6.49 8.84
CA GLY A 98 -6.31 -6.81 9.94
C GLY A 98 -7.42 -5.76 10.08
N VAL A 99 -8.67 -6.20 10.23
CA VAL A 99 -9.81 -5.31 10.46
C VAL A 99 -9.63 -4.63 11.82
N LYS A 100 -9.30 -3.34 11.82
CA LYS A 100 -9.27 -2.54 13.05
C LYS A 100 -10.70 -2.23 13.45
N TRP A 101 -11.13 -2.65 14.65
CA TRP A 101 -12.48 -2.37 15.18
C TRP A 101 -12.82 -0.87 15.21
N LEU A 102 -11.83 -0.01 15.42
CA LEU A 102 -12.03 1.44 15.36
C LEU A 102 -12.34 1.94 13.94
N GLY A 103 -12.00 1.15 12.91
CA GLY A 103 -12.21 1.47 11.50
C GLY A 103 -13.69 1.68 11.14
N TYR A 104 -14.62 1.02 11.83
CA TYR A 104 -16.05 1.23 11.62
C TYR A 104 -16.48 2.69 11.88
N PHE A 105 -15.91 3.32 12.91
CA PHE A 105 -16.17 4.73 13.24
C PHE A 105 -15.38 5.71 12.38
N GLN A 106 -14.26 5.28 11.79
CA GLN A 106 -13.44 6.10 10.89
C GLN A 106 -14.11 6.36 9.53
N THR A 107 -15.16 5.61 9.19
CA THR A 107 -15.93 5.77 7.95
C THR A 107 -16.47 7.20 7.76
N PHE A 108 -16.85 7.88 8.84
CA PHE A 108 -17.29 9.27 8.82
C PHE A 108 -16.38 10.14 9.68
N ASN A 109 -16.20 11.39 9.25
CA ASN A 109 -15.49 12.39 10.04
C ASN A 109 -16.27 12.70 11.33
N SER A 110 -15.56 13.06 12.40
CA SER A 110 -16.15 13.45 13.69
C SER A 110 -17.19 14.56 13.54
N CYS A 111 -17.00 15.50 12.61
CA CYS A 111 -17.99 16.53 12.30
C CYS A 111 -19.31 15.93 11.81
N THR A 112 -19.26 14.96 10.89
CA THR A 112 -20.45 14.30 10.35
C THR A 112 -21.18 13.49 11.43
N TRP A 113 -20.44 12.78 12.29
CA TRP A 113 -21.04 12.11 13.45
C TRP A 113 -21.77 13.08 14.36
N ALA A 114 -21.17 14.23 14.68
CA ALA A 114 -21.81 15.27 15.45
C ALA A 114 -23.09 15.81 14.77
N THR A 115 -23.08 15.97 13.44
CA THR A 115 -24.30 16.37 12.70
C THR A 115 -25.42 15.33 12.77
N ILE A 116 -25.10 14.03 12.74
CA ILE A 116 -26.11 12.97 12.85
C ILE A 116 -26.71 12.95 14.26
N VAL A 117 -25.87 13.04 15.29
CA VAL A 117 -26.34 13.05 16.69
C VAL A 117 -27.21 14.27 16.98
N THR A 118 -26.80 15.45 16.50
CA THR A 118 -27.60 16.68 16.66
C THR A 118 -28.91 16.60 15.90
N LEU A 119 -28.94 16.01 14.70
CA LEU A 119 -30.17 15.75 13.94
C LEU A 119 -31.13 14.82 14.71
N ILE A 120 -30.62 13.72 15.29
CA ILE A 120 -31.41 12.77 16.08
C ILE A 120 -31.97 13.43 17.36
N ALA A 121 -31.24 14.39 17.96
CA ALA A 121 -31.71 15.11 19.14
C ALA A 121 -32.77 16.19 18.80
N ILE A 122 -32.61 16.91 17.68
CA ILE A 122 -33.50 18.02 17.30
C ILE A 122 -34.81 17.53 16.67
N ALA A 123 -34.79 16.45 15.88
CA ALA A 123 -35.99 15.98 15.17
C ALA A 123 -37.17 15.62 16.10
N PRO A 124 -36.99 14.91 17.24
CA PRO A 124 -38.06 14.64 18.21
C PRO A 124 -38.62 15.92 18.83
N LEU A 125 -37.78 16.92 19.11
CA LEU A 125 -38.19 18.19 19.70
C LEU A 125 -39.07 18.99 18.72
N LEU A 126 -38.67 19.06 17.44
CA LEU A 126 -39.46 19.69 16.39
C LEU A 126 -40.83 19.01 16.22
N LEU A 127 -40.85 17.68 16.16
CA LEU A 127 -42.11 16.92 16.05
C LEU A 127 -43.01 17.10 17.28
N SER A 128 -42.41 17.13 18.48
CA SER A 128 -43.14 17.37 19.72
C SER A 128 -43.73 18.76 19.74
N TYR A 129 -42.98 19.80 19.34
CA TYR A 129 -43.48 21.16 19.21
C TYR A 129 -44.67 21.25 18.23
N MET A 130 -44.57 20.60 17.06
CA MET A 130 -45.66 20.55 16.08
C MET A 130 -46.92 19.85 16.62
N LYS A 131 -46.76 18.84 17.47
CA LYS A 131 -47.89 18.15 18.14
C LYS A 131 -48.45 19.01 19.28
N THR A 132 -47.62 19.58 20.15
CA THR A 132 -48.02 20.39 21.32
C THR A 132 -48.82 21.65 20.94
N ILE A 133 -48.51 22.31 19.81
CA ILE A 133 -49.30 23.46 19.35
C ILE A 133 -50.77 23.09 19.07
N ARG A 134 -51.06 21.80 18.84
CA ARG A 134 -52.22 21.38 18.05
C ARG A 134 -52.95 20.16 18.59
N GLU A 135 -52.42 19.54 19.65
CA GLU A 135 -52.97 18.46 20.47
C GLU A 135 -52.66 18.78 21.94
N SER A 136 -53.65 18.67 22.81
CA SER A 136 -53.50 18.90 24.25
C SER A 136 -52.92 17.64 24.91
N GLY A 137 -51.59 17.53 24.93
CA GLY A 137 -50.86 16.45 25.61
C GLY A 137 -49.75 17.01 26.50
N SER A 138 -49.29 16.20 27.47
CA SER A 138 -48.13 16.57 28.27
C SER A 138 -46.88 16.61 27.36
N MET A 139 -46.11 17.71 27.40
CA MET A 139 -44.97 17.91 26.49
C MET A 139 -43.91 16.81 26.65
N MET A 140 -43.70 16.35 27.88
CA MET A 140 -42.67 15.37 28.21
C MET A 140 -42.97 13.97 27.66
N GLU A 141 -44.24 13.56 27.68
CA GLU A 141 -44.69 12.28 27.12
C GLU A 141 -44.54 12.26 25.60
N LEU A 142 -44.96 13.34 24.92
CA LEU A 142 -44.79 13.52 23.48
C LEU A 142 -43.32 13.45 23.04
N ILE A 143 -42.40 14.06 23.81
CA ILE A 143 -40.97 14.01 23.52
C ILE A 143 -40.45 12.57 23.61
N SER A 144 -40.84 11.85 24.67
CA SER A 144 -40.39 10.47 24.89
C SER A 144 -40.86 9.52 23.78
N GLU A 145 -42.12 9.62 23.37
CA GLU A 145 -42.68 8.82 22.29
C GLU A 145 -42.03 9.15 20.94
N ASN A 146 -41.91 10.45 20.62
CA ASN A 146 -41.29 10.88 19.38
C ASN A 146 -39.81 10.49 19.33
N PHE A 147 -39.09 10.50 20.46
CA PHE A 147 -37.70 10.05 20.51
C PHE A 147 -37.57 8.57 20.14
N ILE A 148 -38.40 7.70 20.71
CA ILE A 148 -38.41 6.27 20.38
C ILE A 148 -38.78 6.06 18.91
N CYS A 149 -39.75 6.81 18.38
CA CYS A 149 -40.09 6.73 16.96
C CYS A 149 -38.93 7.16 16.05
N ILE A 150 -38.26 8.27 16.34
CA ILE A 150 -37.12 8.74 15.54
C ILE A 150 -35.95 7.76 15.63
N TRP A 151 -35.64 7.26 16.82
CA TRP A 151 -34.65 6.21 17.00
C TRP A 151 -34.96 4.98 16.14
N GLY A 152 -36.22 4.53 16.15
CA GLY A 152 -36.71 3.46 15.27
C GLY A 152 -36.48 3.74 13.80
N ILE A 153 -36.80 4.96 13.31
CA ILE A 153 -36.60 5.35 11.91
C ILE A 153 -35.11 5.29 11.51
N PHE A 154 -34.20 5.77 12.37
CA PHE A 154 -32.75 5.67 12.11
C PHE A 154 -32.24 4.21 12.15
N CYS A 155 -32.89 3.36 12.94
CA CYS A 155 -32.70 1.91 12.89
C CYS A 155 -33.43 1.23 11.72
N GLN A 156 -33.98 1.99 10.77
CA GLN A 156 -34.74 1.51 9.61
C GLN A 156 -36.00 0.71 9.97
N GLN A 157 -36.58 0.98 11.14
CA GLN A 157 -37.84 0.38 11.57
C GLN A 157 -39.04 1.20 11.09
N ALA A 158 -40.17 0.52 10.89
CA ALA A 158 -41.43 1.15 10.51
C ALA A 158 -42.08 1.89 11.70
N LEU A 159 -42.84 2.94 11.39
CA LEU A 159 -43.66 3.65 12.37
C LEU A 159 -44.83 2.77 12.83
N LYS A 160 -45.10 2.74 14.13
CA LYS A 160 -46.20 1.97 14.73
C LYS A 160 -47.57 2.57 14.40
N GLU A 161 -47.67 3.89 14.35
CA GLU A 161 -48.91 4.61 14.01
C GLU A 161 -48.61 5.72 12.99
N PHE A 162 -49.41 5.78 11.93
CA PHE A 162 -49.25 6.80 10.90
C PHE A 162 -49.95 8.10 11.29
N PRO A 163 -49.28 9.26 11.16
CA PRO A 163 -49.90 10.54 11.49
C PRO A 163 -51.10 10.83 10.57
N ARG A 164 -52.21 11.29 11.17
CA ARG A 164 -53.43 11.65 10.42
C ARG A 164 -53.25 12.92 9.58
N ARG A 165 -52.45 13.88 10.05
CA ARG A 165 -52.29 15.20 9.42
C ARG A 165 -51.18 15.22 8.36
N THR A 166 -51.40 15.97 7.28
CA THR A 166 -50.47 16.10 6.14
C THR A 166 -49.14 16.73 6.51
N SER A 167 -49.11 17.75 7.36
CA SER A 167 -47.85 18.40 7.78
C SER A 167 -46.91 17.45 8.52
N LEU A 168 -47.46 16.62 9.43
CA LEU A 168 -46.69 15.59 10.14
C LEU A 168 -46.24 14.50 9.18
N ARG A 169 -47.08 14.07 8.22
CA ARG A 169 -46.68 13.10 7.19
C ARG A 169 -45.46 13.56 6.40
N ILE A 170 -45.43 14.83 5.99
CA ILE A 170 -44.29 15.39 5.26
C ILE A 170 -43.05 15.36 6.15
N ALA A 171 -43.16 15.78 7.42
CA ALA A 171 -42.03 15.76 8.37
C ALA A 171 -41.49 14.35 8.64
N TYR A 172 -42.35 13.35 8.85
CA TYR A 172 -41.90 11.97 9.01
C TYR A 172 -41.28 11.41 7.73
N LEU A 173 -41.82 11.76 6.55
CA LEU A 173 -41.26 11.35 5.26
C LEU A 173 -39.86 11.94 5.06
N THR A 174 -39.65 13.23 5.35
CA THR A 174 -38.31 13.84 5.22
C THR A 174 -37.29 13.21 6.17
N ILE A 175 -37.69 12.92 7.41
CA ILE A 175 -36.82 12.25 8.38
C ILE A 175 -36.51 10.82 7.93
N PHE A 176 -37.51 10.09 7.45
CA PHE A 176 -37.34 8.74 6.90
C PHE A 176 -36.39 8.72 5.70
N LEU A 177 -36.59 9.63 4.74
CA LEU A 177 -35.70 9.76 3.57
C LEU A 177 -34.27 10.06 4.02
N THR A 178 -34.09 10.97 4.99
CA THR A 178 -32.77 11.33 5.52
C THR A 178 -32.10 10.14 6.19
N ALA A 179 -32.82 9.38 7.01
CA ALA A 179 -32.29 8.18 7.66
C ALA A 179 -31.84 7.12 6.64
N VAL A 180 -32.65 6.87 5.60
CA VAL A 180 -32.30 5.95 4.51
C VAL A 180 -31.06 6.41 3.76
N LEU A 181 -30.97 7.71 3.44
CA LEU A 181 -29.79 8.27 2.77
C LEU A 181 -28.53 8.12 3.64
N VAL A 182 -28.58 8.47 4.92
CA VAL A 182 -27.45 8.34 5.84
C VAL A 182 -27.00 6.88 5.94
N ALA A 183 -27.94 5.95 6.07
CA ALA A 183 -27.62 4.52 6.15
C ALA A 183 -27.00 3.98 4.86
N ALA A 184 -27.53 4.38 3.68
CA ALA A 184 -26.99 3.99 2.38
C ALA A 184 -25.58 4.56 2.14
N HIS A 185 -25.35 5.81 2.54
CA HIS A 185 -24.02 6.40 2.47
C HIS A 185 -23.03 5.74 3.42
N TYR A 186 -23.45 5.44 4.65
CA TYR A 186 -22.60 4.74 5.62
C TYR A 186 -22.23 3.34 5.14
N SER A 187 -23.18 2.58 4.60
CA SER A 187 -22.92 1.24 4.09
C SER A 187 -21.95 1.27 2.89
N ALA A 188 -22.15 2.20 1.95
CA ALA A 188 -21.26 2.37 0.80
C ALA A 188 -19.84 2.75 1.23
N ALA A 189 -19.72 3.72 2.14
CA ALA A 189 -18.42 4.17 2.65
C ALA A 189 -17.70 3.07 3.45
N LEU A 190 -18.44 2.31 4.26
CA LEU A 190 -17.89 1.19 5.02
C LEU A 190 -17.38 0.08 4.10
N VAL A 191 -18.14 -0.27 3.06
CA VAL A 191 -17.71 -1.26 2.06
C VAL A 191 -16.46 -0.78 1.31
N CYS A 192 -16.38 0.51 0.96
CA CYS A 192 -15.18 1.08 0.37
C CYS A 192 -13.96 0.95 1.30
N PHE A 193 -14.13 1.27 2.59
CA PHE A 193 -13.05 1.17 3.56
C PHE A 193 -12.59 -0.28 3.80
N LEU A 194 -13.53 -1.22 3.89
CA LEU A 194 -13.20 -2.64 4.12
C LEU A 194 -12.59 -3.31 2.89
N THR A 195 -12.91 -2.85 1.69
CA THR A 195 -12.29 -3.36 0.45
C THR A 195 -10.91 -2.74 0.20
N ALA A 196 -10.67 -1.51 0.67
CA ALA A 196 -9.38 -0.85 0.58
C ALA A 196 -8.38 -1.39 1.64
N CYS A 197 -7.57 -2.38 1.24
CA CYS A 197 -6.45 -2.83 2.07
C CYS A 197 -5.32 -1.78 2.07
N THR A 198 -5.25 -0.95 3.11
CA THR A 198 -4.12 -0.03 3.31
C THR A 198 -2.90 -0.80 3.82
N ARG A 199 -1.88 -0.97 2.98
CA ARG A 199 -0.59 -1.55 3.39
C ARG A 199 0.15 -0.52 4.23
N VAL A 200 0.38 -0.84 5.50
CA VAL A 200 1.28 -0.06 6.35
C VAL A 200 2.68 -0.63 6.16
N LEU A 201 3.55 0.15 5.51
CA LEU A 201 4.96 -0.19 5.39
C LEU A 201 5.65 -0.03 6.76
N PRO A 202 6.59 -0.92 7.12
CA PRO A 202 7.30 -0.82 8.40
C PRO A 202 8.24 0.39 8.48
N PHE A 203 8.70 0.90 7.34
CA PHE A 203 9.55 2.08 7.22
C PHE A 203 9.17 2.82 5.93
N GLN A 204 9.29 4.15 5.95
CA GLN A 204 9.06 5.00 4.77
C GLN A 204 10.38 5.54 4.19
N THR A 205 11.43 5.59 5.01
CA THR A 205 12.74 6.09 4.61
C THR A 205 13.84 5.06 4.88
N ILE A 206 15.01 5.25 4.27
CA ILE A 206 16.17 4.38 4.50
C ILE A 206 16.83 4.63 5.84
N GLU A 207 16.61 5.80 6.45
CA GLU A 207 17.12 6.13 7.79
C GLU A 207 16.32 5.42 8.89
N GLU A 208 15.05 5.10 8.60
CA GLU A 208 14.17 4.31 9.49
C GLU A 208 14.42 2.80 9.41
N PHE A 209 15.12 2.34 8.38
CA PHE A 209 15.49 0.93 8.22
C PHE A 209 16.68 0.57 9.12
#